data_AF-A0A2N2GVT8-F1
#
_entry.id   AF-A0A2N2GVT8-F1
#
_cell.length_a   1.000
_cell.length_b   1.000
_cell.length_c   1.000
_cell.angle_alpha   90.00
_cell.angle_beta   90.00
_cell.angle_gamma   90.00
#
_symmetry.space_group_name_H-M   'P 1'
#
loop_
_entity.id
_entity.type
_entity.pdbx_description
1 polymer ?
#
loop_
_entity_poly.entity_id
_entity_poly.type
_entity_poly.pdbx_seq_one_letter_code
_entity_poly.pdbx_strand_id
1 'polypeptide(L)'
;LGPDGRSLIFNDWWLPADWSRQICLPDRGTFLAENLSVSASTVFIVGTLGELYTRLYDFDTAGENDTLTYSFLINAASGDTRALPAEEWRRQPDITDGLITGRVTITQDGQGNAARLLRVEGVRDGRTGFYFKHIFDETWSFEETGLSVCGPFLNAPGRGPPAPVEPADFPLRGSLVRSPLFGPSVSVGVDIPRFNLMCSPAEAHVLVNGIPVTVNGVPLVFPLHHVHSLVLETRPREYWLVGIAAKVRAALLLPGEVDEIDDAQALNAVRALFEDRVVVNFQGTVTPATLDLVEMTWQDPAVGVVPGNEKADPTNAIVFEASPF
;
A
#
# COMPACT_ATOMS: atom_id res chain seq x y z
N LEU A 1 -15.93 -6.60 2.68
CA LEU A 1 -15.19 -7.11 3.85
C LEU A 1 -15.15 -8.63 3.74
N GLY A 2 -14.01 -9.25 3.99
CA GLY A 2 -13.94 -10.71 4.08
C GLY A 2 -14.64 -11.25 5.33
N PRO A 3 -14.92 -12.56 5.39
CA PRO A 3 -15.66 -13.17 6.50
C PRO A 3 -14.99 -13.03 7.87
N ASP A 4 -13.68 -12.82 7.90
CA ASP A 4 -12.86 -12.69 9.10
C ASP A 4 -12.65 -11.24 9.56
N GLY A 5 -13.16 -10.25 8.81
CA GLY A 5 -12.96 -8.83 9.10
C GLY A 5 -11.52 -8.34 8.89
N ARG A 6 -10.61 -9.17 8.37
CA ARG A 6 -9.17 -8.87 8.22
C ARG A 6 -8.73 -8.73 6.77
N SER A 7 -9.67 -8.86 5.85
CA SER A 7 -9.44 -8.64 4.42
C SER A 7 -10.45 -7.66 3.85
N LEU A 8 -9.97 -6.70 3.06
CA LEU A 8 -10.81 -5.80 2.31
C LEU A 8 -10.70 -6.15 0.83
N ILE A 9 -11.71 -6.88 0.36
CA ILE A 9 -11.78 -7.34 -1.02
C ILE A 9 -12.53 -6.31 -1.87
N PHE A 10 -12.00 -6.00 -3.04
CA PHE A 10 -12.66 -5.13 -4.02
C PHE A 10 -12.61 -5.76 -5.41
N ASN A 11 -13.44 -5.23 -6.31
CA ASN A 11 -13.38 -5.55 -7.73
C ASN A 11 -13.69 -4.30 -8.54
N ASP A 12 -13.17 -4.25 -9.77
CA ASP A 12 -13.44 -3.20 -10.75
C ASP A 12 -14.03 -3.81 -12.03
N TRP A 13 -14.75 -3.03 -12.83
CA TRP A 13 -15.37 -3.51 -14.07
C TRP A 13 -14.35 -3.89 -15.14
N TRP A 14 -13.13 -3.36 -15.08
CA TRP A 14 -12.04 -3.75 -15.97
C TRP A 14 -11.37 -5.07 -15.58
N LEU A 15 -11.78 -5.66 -14.45
CA LEU A 15 -11.15 -6.82 -13.87
C LEU A 15 -12.01 -8.09 -13.98
N PRO A 16 -11.37 -9.27 -14.03
CA PRO A 16 -12.07 -10.55 -13.90
C PRO A 16 -12.91 -10.58 -12.63
N ALA A 17 -14.12 -11.15 -12.72
CA ALA A 17 -15.05 -11.26 -11.59
C ALA A 17 -14.64 -12.36 -10.59
N ASP A 18 -13.41 -12.28 -10.08
CA ASP A 18 -12.74 -13.35 -9.33
C ASP A 18 -12.48 -13.01 -7.85
N TRP A 19 -12.76 -11.76 -7.45
CA TRP A 19 -12.59 -11.25 -6.08
C TRP A 19 -11.18 -11.49 -5.50
N SER A 20 -10.16 -11.60 -6.34
CA SER A 20 -8.77 -11.91 -5.96
C SER A 20 -7.97 -10.71 -5.45
N ARG A 21 -8.53 -9.49 -5.56
CA ARG A 21 -7.86 -8.26 -5.14
C ARG A 21 -8.21 -7.83 -3.74
N GLN A 22 -7.22 -7.30 -3.05
CA GLN A 22 -7.39 -6.81 -1.69
C GLN A 22 -6.69 -5.48 -1.48
N ILE A 23 -7.27 -4.68 -0.59
CA ILE A 23 -6.65 -3.49 -0.02
C ILE A 23 -6.07 -3.90 1.33
N CYS A 24 -4.77 -3.71 1.54
CA CYS A 24 -4.18 -3.88 2.87
C CYS A 24 -4.88 -2.98 3.87
N LEU A 25 -5.38 -3.55 4.96
CA LEU A 25 -5.99 -2.83 6.09
C LEU A 25 -4.93 -2.09 6.93
N PRO A 26 -5.33 -1.20 7.85
CA PRO A 26 -4.41 -0.59 8.80
C PRO A 26 -3.57 -1.62 9.56
N ASP A 27 -2.49 -1.14 10.18
CA ASP A 27 -1.57 -1.97 10.97
C ASP A 27 -1.05 -3.17 10.17
N ARG A 28 -0.66 -2.92 8.92
CA ARG A 28 -0.07 -3.91 8.01
C ARG A 28 -0.96 -5.14 7.76
N GLY A 29 -2.27 -4.93 7.68
CA GLY A 29 -3.26 -5.98 7.45
C GLY A 29 -3.71 -6.72 8.71
N THR A 30 -3.28 -6.29 9.90
CA THR A 30 -3.67 -6.92 11.18
C THR A 30 -4.85 -6.25 11.86
N PHE A 31 -5.32 -5.11 11.33
CA PHE A 31 -6.53 -4.46 11.81
C PHE A 31 -7.77 -5.34 11.61
N LEU A 32 -8.60 -5.44 12.65
CA LEU A 32 -9.87 -6.15 12.59
C LEU A 32 -11.01 -5.16 12.39
N ALA A 33 -11.47 -5.04 11.15
CA ALA A 33 -12.62 -4.20 10.81
C ALA A 33 -13.91 -4.94 11.15
N GLU A 34 -14.84 -4.25 11.81
CA GLU A 34 -16.17 -4.74 12.15
C GLU A 34 -17.19 -4.39 11.06
N ASN A 35 -17.02 -3.24 10.42
CA ASN A 35 -17.89 -2.79 9.34
C ASN A 35 -17.19 -1.80 8.41
N LEU A 36 -17.80 -1.55 7.26
CA LEU A 36 -17.34 -0.54 6.30
C LEU A 36 -18.50 0.14 5.58
N SER A 37 -18.22 1.34 5.09
CA SER A 37 -19.04 2.07 4.12
C SER A 37 -18.12 2.66 3.06
N VAL A 38 -18.61 2.77 1.83
CA VAL A 38 -17.81 3.26 0.69
C VAL A 38 -18.61 4.29 -0.08
N SER A 39 -17.96 5.39 -0.47
CA SER A 39 -18.53 6.41 -1.36
C SER A 39 -17.53 6.73 -2.47
N ALA A 40 -17.88 6.35 -3.70
CA ALA A 40 -16.95 6.27 -4.82
C ALA A 40 -15.72 5.42 -4.42
N SER A 41 -14.51 5.95 -4.56
CA SER A 41 -13.25 5.28 -4.22
C SER A 41 -12.80 5.49 -2.77
N THR A 42 -13.59 6.20 -1.96
CA THR A 42 -13.25 6.46 -0.55
C THR A 42 -13.89 5.42 0.35
N VAL A 43 -13.04 4.62 0.97
CA VAL A 43 -13.39 3.61 1.94
C VAL A 43 -13.40 4.21 3.34
N PHE A 44 -14.44 3.93 4.13
CA PHE A 44 -14.54 4.24 5.54
C PHE A 44 -14.77 2.95 6.34
N ILE A 45 -13.85 2.60 7.24
CA ILE A 45 -13.94 1.40 8.08
C ILE A 45 -14.01 1.76 9.56
N VAL A 46 -14.62 0.86 10.33
CA VAL A 46 -14.66 0.90 11.79
C VAL A 46 -14.10 -0.40 12.37
N GLY A 47 -13.22 -0.27 13.36
CA GLY A 47 -12.59 -1.36 14.08
C GLY A 47 -13.38 -1.83 15.27
N THR A 48 -12.98 -2.95 15.85
CA THR A 48 -13.69 -3.57 16.98
C THR A 48 -13.69 -2.75 18.28
N LEU A 49 -12.83 -1.75 18.43
CA LEU A 49 -12.82 -0.84 19.58
C LEU A 49 -13.34 0.56 19.21
N GLY A 50 -13.93 0.70 18.02
CA GLY A 50 -14.44 1.98 17.52
C GLY A 50 -13.37 2.83 16.86
N GLU A 51 -12.21 2.27 16.51
CA GLU A 51 -11.21 2.97 15.70
C GLU A 51 -11.76 3.24 14.31
N LEU A 52 -11.55 4.45 13.80
CA LEU A 52 -12.15 4.90 12.55
C LEU A 52 -11.02 5.22 11.55
N TYR A 53 -11.12 4.68 10.33
CA TYR A 53 -10.13 4.92 9.29
C TYR A 53 -10.77 5.19 7.94
N THR A 54 -10.19 6.10 7.18
CA THR A 54 -10.57 6.36 5.78
C THR A 54 -9.39 6.21 4.86
N ARG A 55 -9.63 5.74 3.62
CA ARG A 55 -8.61 5.69 2.58
C ARG A 55 -9.25 5.89 1.22
N LEU A 56 -8.62 6.69 0.35
CA LEU A 56 -8.94 6.71 -1.07
C LEU A 56 -8.14 5.61 -1.77
N TYR A 57 -8.83 4.64 -2.35
CA TYR A 57 -8.21 3.53 -3.04
C TYR A 57 -9.17 2.94 -4.08
N ASP A 58 -8.74 2.91 -5.33
CA ASP A 58 -9.36 2.16 -6.41
C ASP A 58 -8.29 1.64 -7.38
N PHE A 59 -8.72 0.79 -8.31
CA PHE A 59 -7.87 0.18 -9.33
C PHE A 59 -7.06 1.19 -10.17
N ASP A 60 -7.67 2.34 -10.49
CA ASP A 60 -7.10 3.36 -11.37
C ASP A 60 -6.17 4.32 -10.65
N THR A 61 -6.36 4.54 -9.36
CA THR A 61 -5.60 5.49 -8.52
C THR A 61 -4.46 4.81 -7.78
N ALA A 62 -4.56 3.50 -7.55
CA ALA A 62 -3.57 2.75 -6.77
C ALA A 62 -2.33 2.31 -7.55
N GLY A 63 -2.29 2.48 -8.89
CA GLY A 63 -1.18 1.99 -9.71
C GLY A 63 -1.40 0.61 -10.33
N GLU A 64 -2.58 0.02 -10.12
CA GLU A 64 -2.88 -1.35 -10.57
C GLU A 64 -3.27 -1.42 -12.05
N ASN A 65 -3.81 -0.33 -12.61
CA ASN A 65 -4.22 -0.27 -14.01
C ASN A 65 -3.06 0.11 -14.94
N ASP A 66 -2.53 -0.85 -15.71
CA ASP A 66 -1.45 -0.68 -16.69
C ASP A 66 -1.88 -0.01 -18.01
N THR A 67 -3.04 0.64 -18.02
CA THR A 67 -3.48 1.51 -19.12
C THR A 67 -3.43 2.99 -18.74
N LEU A 68 -2.95 3.32 -17.54
CA LEU A 68 -2.86 4.68 -16.99
C LEU A 68 -1.43 5.04 -16.59
N THR A 69 -1.09 6.34 -16.58
CA THR A 69 0.27 6.79 -16.27
C THR A 69 0.38 7.12 -14.79
N TYR A 70 1.47 6.69 -14.17
CA TYR A 70 1.78 6.96 -12.77
C TYR A 70 3.20 7.49 -12.61
N SER A 71 3.49 8.13 -11.49
CA SER A 71 4.84 8.58 -11.14
C SER A 71 5.01 8.61 -9.63
N PHE A 72 6.17 8.13 -9.17
CA PHE A 72 6.60 8.27 -7.77
C PHE A 72 7.34 9.60 -7.51
N LEU A 73 7.53 10.42 -8.54
CA LEU A 73 8.28 11.68 -8.48
C LEU A 73 7.38 12.91 -8.33
N ILE A 74 6.06 12.73 -8.42
CA ILE A 74 5.07 13.80 -8.25
C ILE A 74 4.24 13.56 -6.99
N ASN A 75 3.85 14.65 -6.31
CA ASN A 75 3.06 14.60 -5.08
C ASN A 75 1.55 14.79 -5.31
N ALA A 76 1.14 15.13 -6.53
CA ALA A 76 -0.24 15.30 -6.94
C ALA A 76 -0.38 14.94 -8.42
N ALA A 77 -1.58 14.54 -8.83
CA ALA A 77 -1.86 14.24 -10.23
C ALA A 77 -1.58 15.46 -11.13
N SER A 78 -0.96 15.21 -12.28
CA SER A 78 -0.59 16.23 -13.27
C SER A 78 -0.90 15.73 -14.68
N GLY A 79 -1.82 16.43 -15.37
CA GLY A 79 -2.36 15.96 -16.65
C GLY A 79 -2.99 14.57 -16.49
N ASP A 80 -2.55 13.61 -17.32
CA ASP A 80 -3.01 12.22 -17.27
C ASP A 80 -2.19 11.33 -16.30
N THR A 81 -1.22 11.91 -15.61
CA THR A 81 -0.33 11.18 -14.68
C THR A 81 -0.86 11.26 -13.25
N ARG A 82 -0.99 10.11 -12.62
CA ARG A 82 -1.37 9.98 -11.21
C ARG A 82 -0.14 9.90 -10.32
N ALA A 83 -0.23 10.47 -9.13
CA ALA A 83 0.83 10.39 -8.13
C ALA A 83 0.79 9.04 -7.41
N LEU A 84 1.97 8.45 -7.20
CA LEU A 84 2.18 7.30 -6.34
C LEU A 84 3.21 7.65 -5.24
N PRO A 85 3.20 6.95 -4.10
CA PRO A 85 2.29 5.87 -3.72
C PRO A 85 0.84 6.34 -3.51
N ALA A 86 -0.11 5.41 -3.55
CA ALA A 86 -1.51 5.66 -3.21
C ALA A 86 -1.63 6.19 -1.77
N GLU A 87 -2.71 6.91 -1.47
CA GLU A 87 -2.93 7.45 -0.13
C GLU A 87 -2.91 6.35 0.95
N GLU A 88 -2.27 6.67 2.07
CA GLU A 88 -2.26 5.83 3.26
C GLU A 88 -3.63 5.83 3.95
N TRP A 89 -3.83 4.88 4.88
CA TRP A 89 -4.98 4.95 5.79
C TRP A 89 -4.88 6.17 6.69
N ARG A 90 -5.87 7.05 6.63
CA ARG A 90 -6.03 8.16 7.57
C ARG A 90 -6.85 7.71 8.77
N ARG A 91 -6.24 7.69 9.96
CA ARG A 91 -6.98 7.56 11.22
C ARG A 91 -7.85 8.79 11.43
N GLN A 92 -9.11 8.57 11.77
CA GLN A 92 -10.06 9.61 12.11
C GLN A 92 -10.03 9.86 13.63
N PRO A 93 -10.34 11.09 14.08
CA PRO A 93 -10.46 11.41 15.50
C PRO A 93 -11.40 10.47 16.23
N ASP A 94 -11.05 10.08 17.45
CA ASP A 94 -11.90 9.21 18.28
C ASP A 94 -13.13 9.95 18.79
N ILE A 95 -14.25 9.25 18.88
CA ILE A 95 -15.47 9.74 19.55
C ILE A 95 -15.39 9.34 21.03
N THR A 96 -15.16 10.33 21.89
CA THR A 96 -14.85 10.10 23.32
C THR A 96 -15.95 10.56 24.28
N ASP A 97 -16.90 11.36 23.80
CA ASP A 97 -17.98 11.94 24.61
C ASP A 97 -19.32 11.19 24.49
N GLY A 98 -19.25 9.90 24.14
CA GLY A 98 -20.38 8.98 24.19
C GLY A 98 -20.05 7.61 23.61
N LEU A 99 -21.08 6.84 23.29
CA LEU A 99 -20.94 5.45 22.82
C LEU A 99 -21.24 5.34 21.33
N ILE A 100 -20.52 4.50 20.61
CA ILE A 100 -20.70 4.27 19.17
C ILE A 100 -20.93 2.79 18.85
N THR A 101 -21.68 2.51 17.77
CA THR A 101 -21.84 1.17 17.22
C THR A 101 -20.97 0.98 15.97
N GLY A 102 -20.99 -0.21 15.39
CA GLY A 102 -20.32 -0.50 14.11
C GLY A 102 -21.05 0.04 12.88
N ARG A 103 -22.15 0.80 13.03
CA ARG A 103 -22.85 1.37 11.88
C ARG A 103 -22.22 2.70 11.47
N VAL A 104 -21.51 2.63 10.35
CA VAL A 104 -20.86 3.78 9.73
C VAL A 104 -21.42 4.05 8.35
N THR A 105 -21.43 5.32 7.96
CA THR A 105 -21.81 5.76 6.62
C THR A 105 -20.85 6.84 6.15
N ILE A 106 -20.47 6.78 4.88
CA ILE A 106 -19.82 7.89 4.17
C ILE A 106 -20.69 8.32 2.99
N THR A 107 -20.89 9.62 2.82
CA THR A 107 -21.63 10.17 1.68
C THR A 107 -20.88 11.33 1.06
N GLN A 108 -20.89 11.40 -0.27
CA GLN A 108 -20.45 12.59 -0.98
C GLN A 108 -21.55 13.67 -0.91
N ASP A 109 -21.17 14.87 -0.46
CA ASP A 109 -22.05 16.03 -0.28
C ASP A 109 -21.64 17.25 -1.13
N GLY A 110 -20.66 17.07 -2.02
CA GLY A 110 -20.15 18.11 -2.89
C GLY A 110 -19.17 17.58 -3.94
N GLN A 111 -18.30 18.46 -4.43
CA GLN A 111 -17.30 18.16 -5.46
C GLN A 111 -15.93 17.84 -4.85
N GLY A 112 -15.21 16.90 -5.46
CA GLY A 112 -13.87 16.49 -5.04
C GLY A 112 -13.84 15.49 -3.89
N ASN A 113 -12.63 15.02 -3.58
CA ASN A 113 -12.40 13.97 -2.57
C ASN A 113 -12.59 14.48 -1.12
N ALA A 114 -12.53 15.79 -0.91
CA ALA A 114 -12.77 16.44 0.38
C ALA A 114 -14.25 16.52 0.77
N ALA A 115 -15.15 16.51 -0.21
CA ALA A 115 -16.58 16.64 0.00
C ALA A 115 -17.19 15.30 0.39
N ARG A 116 -16.90 14.87 1.62
CA ARG A 116 -17.36 13.61 2.21
C ARG A 116 -17.81 13.85 3.64
N LEU A 117 -19.06 13.51 3.93
CA LEU A 117 -19.62 13.47 5.27
C LEU A 117 -19.48 12.06 5.85
N LEU A 118 -18.81 11.95 6.99
CA LEU A 118 -18.71 10.72 7.77
C LEU A 118 -19.81 10.71 8.82
N ARG A 119 -20.44 9.55 9.04
CA ARG A 119 -21.43 9.34 10.09
C ARG A 119 -21.16 8.05 10.86
N VAL A 120 -21.36 8.08 12.17
CA VAL A 120 -21.22 6.93 13.08
C VAL A 120 -22.43 6.90 14.01
N GLU A 121 -23.21 5.82 13.98
CA GLU A 121 -24.36 5.65 14.87
C GLU A 121 -23.90 5.55 16.34
N GLY A 122 -24.64 6.17 17.26
CA GLY A 122 -24.27 6.13 18.66
C GLY A 122 -25.23 6.84 19.61
N VAL A 123 -24.74 7.05 20.84
CA VAL A 123 -25.46 7.68 21.94
C VAL A 123 -24.59 8.75 22.59
N ARG A 124 -25.14 9.94 22.81
CA ARG A 124 -24.50 11.05 23.55
C ARG A 124 -25.47 11.55 24.63
N ASP A 125 -25.02 11.61 25.88
CA ASP A 125 -25.84 12.02 27.04
C ASP A 125 -27.20 11.28 27.14
N GLY A 126 -27.22 9.98 26.82
CA GLY A 126 -28.44 9.17 26.83
C GLY A 126 -29.38 9.38 25.63
N ARG A 127 -29.06 10.28 24.71
CA ARG A 127 -29.82 10.51 23.46
C ARG A 127 -29.24 9.69 22.32
N THR A 128 -30.11 9.07 21.54
CA THR A 128 -29.72 8.22 20.41
C THR A 128 -29.68 9.01 19.10
N GLY A 129 -28.72 8.69 18.24
CA GLY A 129 -28.47 9.47 17.04
C GLY A 129 -27.23 9.02 16.29
N PHE A 130 -26.56 9.97 15.65
CA PHE A 130 -25.28 9.73 15.00
C PHE A 130 -24.31 10.91 15.19
N TYR A 131 -23.04 10.56 15.28
CA TYR A 131 -21.94 11.49 15.19
C TYR A 131 -21.65 11.78 13.73
N PHE A 132 -21.32 13.02 13.38
CA PHE A 132 -20.94 13.39 12.03
C PHE A 132 -19.86 14.46 11.97
N LYS A 133 -19.10 14.44 10.87
CA LYS A 133 -18.12 15.47 10.49
C LYS A 133 -17.74 15.32 9.02
N HIS A 134 -17.13 16.33 8.40
CA HIS A 134 -16.50 16.11 7.10
C HIS A 134 -15.19 15.33 7.27
N ILE A 135 -14.74 14.64 6.22
CA ILE A 135 -13.61 13.69 6.27
C ILE A 135 -12.31 14.28 6.82
N PHE A 136 -12.09 15.59 6.67
CA PHE A 136 -10.90 16.30 7.15
C PHE A 136 -11.11 17.14 8.41
N ASP A 137 -12.35 17.29 8.89
CA ASP A 137 -12.63 18.03 10.14
C ASP A 137 -12.07 17.27 11.35
N GLU A 138 -11.65 17.97 12.40
CA GLU A 138 -11.08 17.33 13.60
C GLU A 138 -12.15 16.95 14.63
N THR A 139 -13.34 17.56 14.57
CA THR A 139 -14.34 17.48 15.62
C THR A 139 -15.64 16.82 15.15
N TRP A 140 -16.21 15.98 16.01
CA TRP A 140 -17.50 15.32 15.77
C TRP A 140 -18.67 16.14 16.35
N SER A 141 -19.64 16.44 15.50
CA SER A 141 -20.97 16.90 15.91
C SER A 141 -21.91 15.72 16.13
N PHE A 142 -23.02 15.93 16.85
CA PHE A 142 -24.01 14.87 17.09
C PHE A 142 -25.40 15.35 16.70
N GLU A 143 -26.13 14.50 15.99
CA GLU A 143 -27.51 14.71 15.59
C GLU A 143 -28.40 13.65 16.24
N GLU A 144 -29.36 14.11 17.05
CA GLU A 144 -30.35 13.24 17.68
C GLU A 144 -31.39 12.80 16.65
N THR A 145 -31.70 11.50 16.62
CA THR A 145 -32.73 10.94 15.75
C THR A 145 -33.92 10.39 16.53
N GLY A 146 -33.74 10.09 17.82
CA GLY A 146 -34.73 9.40 18.65
C GLY A 146 -34.97 7.94 18.26
N LEU A 147 -34.25 7.42 17.27
CA LEU A 147 -34.31 6.02 16.85
C LEU A 147 -33.40 5.17 17.74
N SER A 148 -33.78 3.93 18.00
CA SER A 148 -32.92 2.98 18.71
C SER A 148 -31.64 2.69 17.92
N VAL A 149 -30.50 2.68 18.60
CA VAL A 149 -29.22 2.23 18.01
C VAL A 149 -29.25 0.73 17.70
N CYS A 150 -28.46 0.31 16.72
CA CYS A 150 -28.44 -1.06 16.22
C CYS A 150 -27.04 -1.68 16.34
N GLY A 151 -26.93 -2.73 17.15
CA GLY A 151 -25.68 -3.46 17.38
C GLY A 151 -25.03 -3.11 18.72
N PRO A 152 -23.91 -3.79 19.05
CA PRO A 152 -23.19 -3.54 20.29
C PRO A 152 -22.44 -2.20 20.25
N PHE A 153 -22.16 -1.65 21.42
CA PHE A 153 -21.24 -0.51 21.54
C PHE A 153 -19.78 -0.97 21.43
N LEU A 154 -19.00 -0.27 20.61
CA LEU A 154 -17.61 -0.60 20.29
C LEU A 154 -16.62 -0.03 21.30
N ASN A 155 -16.91 1.16 21.81
CA ASN A 155 -16.08 1.87 22.78
C ASN A 155 -16.64 1.76 24.22
N ALA A 156 -17.47 0.75 24.49
CA ALA A 156 -18.01 0.53 25.84
C ALA A 156 -16.89 0.13 26.82
N PRO A 157 -16.91 0.64 28.07
CA PRO A 157 -15.96 0.24 29.09
C PRO A 157 -15.91 -1.28 29.28
N GLY A 158 -14.70 -1.85 29.32
CA GLY A 158 -14.48 -3.28 29.52
C GLY A 158 -14.43 -4.13 28.25
N ARG A 159 -14.67 -3.55 27.06
CA ARG A 159 -14.37 -4.24 25.80
C ARG A 159 -12.85 -4.29 25.60
N GLY A 160 -12.30 -5.51 25.57
CA GLY A 160 -10.88 -5.73 25.35
C GLY A 160 -10.50 -5.76 23.86
N PRO A 161 -9.23 -5.50 23.52
CA PRO A 161 -8.74 -5.61 22.15
C PRO A 161 -8.91 -7.05 21.63
N PRO A 162 -9.07 -7.23 20.31
CA PRO A 162 -9.04 -8.56 19.71
C PRO A 162 -7.68 -9.22 19.94
N ALA A 163 -7.66 -10.55 19.83
CA ALA A 163 -6.40 -11.29 19.89
C ALA A 163 -5.43 -10.76 18.82
N PRO A 164 -4.15 -10.49 19.18
CA PRO A 164 -3.14 -10.14 18.22
C PRO A 164 -3.01 -11.21 17.14
N VAL A 165 -2.80 -10.78 15.91
CA VAL A 165 -2.51 -11.67 14.78
C VAL A 165 -1.28 -11.13 14.10
N GLU A 166 -0.34 -12.02 13.80
CA GLU A 166 0.84 -11.63 13.05
C GLU A 166 0.47 -11.24 11.62
N PRO A 167 1.10 -10.20 11.06
CA PRO A 167 0.96 -9.90 9.65
C PRO A 167 1.34 -11.11 8.79
N ALA A 168 0.76 -11.24 7.59
CA ALA A 168 1.10 -12.29 6.62
C ALA A 168 2.46 -12.01 5.92
N ASP A 169 3.47 -11.72 6.72
CA ASP A 169 4.85 -11.48 6.29
C ASP A 169 5.56 -12.76 5.89
N PHE A 170 6.46 -12.60 4.93
CA PHE A 170 7.52 -13.56 4.69
C PHE A 170 8.84 -12.83 4.37
N PRO A 171 9.98 -13.35 4.83
CA PRO A 171 11.28 -12.79 4.52
C PRO A 171 11.72 -13.17 3.10
N LEU A 172 12.40 -12.25 2.42
CA LEU A 172 13.02 -12.48 1.11
C LEU A 172 14.45 -11.92 1.09
N ARG A 173 15.42 -12.66 0.58
CA ARG A 173 16.80 -12.24 0.37
C ARG A 173 17.19 -12.49 -1.07
N GLY A 174 17.89 -11.54 -1.65
CA GLY A 174 18.17 -11.54 -3.07
C GLY A 174 19.26 -10.59 -3.48
N SER A 175 19.26 -10.27 -4.77
CA SER A 175 20.19 -9.32 -5.35
C SER A 175 19.52 -8.46 -6.41
N LEU A 176 19.92 -7.20 -6.45
CA LEU A 176 19.72 -6.33 -7.60
C LEU A 176 20.96 -6.45 -8.49
N VAL A 177 20.76 -6.67 -9.78
CA VAL A 177 21.83 -6.87 -10.75
C VAL A 177 21.59 -5.97 -11.94
N ARG A 178 22.58 -5.15 -12.30
CA ARG A 178 22.62 -4.42 -13.57
C ARG A 178 23.73 -4.98 -14.43
N SER A 179 23.38 -5.41 -15.64
CA SER A 179 24.34 -5.97 -16.60
C SER A 179 24.33 -5.12 -17.87
N PRO A 180 25.06 -3.99 -17.90
CA PRO A 180 25.09 -3.11 -19.06
C PRO A 180 25.70 -3.82 -20.27
N LEU A 181 25.28 -3.45 -21.48
CA LEU A 181 25.87 -3.97 -22.72
C LEU A 181 27.38 -3.71 -22.81
N PHE A 182 27.86 -2.60 -22.23
CA PHE A 182 29.26 -2.25 -22.14
C PHE A 182 29.65 -1.99 -20.69
N GLY A 183 30.66 -2.70 -20.19
CA GLY A 183 31.19 -2.54 -18.83
C GLY A 183 30.93 -3.76 -17.94
N PRO A 184 31.37 -3.71 -16.68
CA PRO A 184 31.14 -4.80 -15.73
C PRO A 184 29.68 -4.81 -15.25
N SER A 185 29.15 -6.01 -15.00
CA SER A 185 27.92 -6.15 -14.21
C SER A 185 28.16 -5.69 -12.78
N VAL A 186 27.16 -5.01 -12.21
CA VAL A 186 27.14 -4.57 -10.81
C VAL A 186 26.03 -5.32 -10.09
N SER A 187 26.31 -5.77 -8.87
CA SER A 187 25.31 -6.43 -8.02
C SER A 187 25.42 -5.94 -6.58
N VAL A 188 24.27 -5.70 -5.97
CA VAL A 188 24.14 -5.48 -4.52
C VAL A 188 23.13 -6.49 -3.97
N GLY A 189 23.38 -6.97 -2.75
CA GLY A 189 22.43 -7.80 -2.04
C GLY A 189 21.28 -6.97 -1.48
N VAL A 190 20.13 -7.61 -1.29
CA VAL A 190 18.95 -7.00 -0.67
C VAL A 190 18.29 -7.99 0.28
N ASP A 191 17.99 -7.54 1.49
CA ASP A 191 17.15 -8.24 2.46
C ASP A 191 15.82 -7.51 2.63
N ILE A 192 14.72 -8.24 2.47
CA ILE A 192 13.37 -7.76 2.79
C ILE A 192 12.84 -8.65 3.91
N PRO A 193 13.01 -8.27 5.19
CA PRO A 193 12.66 -9.15 6.31
C PRO A 193 11.14 -9.35 6.47
N ARG A 194 10.33 -8.43 5.93
CA ARG A 194 8.88 -8.36 6.12
C ARG A 194 8.15 -8.01 4.82
N PHE A 195 8.26 -8.87 3.82
CA PHE A 195 7.50 -8.71 2.59
C PHE A 195 6.06 -9.17 2.78
N ASN A 196 5.10 -8.35 2.34
CA ASN A 196 3.68 -8.70 2.34
C ASN A 196 3.07 -8.37 0.98
N LEU A 197 2.48 -9.35 0.32
CA LEU A 197 1.95 -9.19 -1.03
C LEU A 197 0.86 -8.10 -1.15
N MET A 198 0.09 -7.87 -0.09
CA MET A 198 -1.00 -6.90 -0.08
C MET A 198 -0.59 -5.54 0.50
N CYS A 199 0.44 -5.50 1.34
CA CYS A 199 0.84 -4.30 2.08
C CYS A 199 2.16 -3.74 1.56
N SER A 200 2.10 -2.49 1.10
CA SER A 200 3.22 -1.72 0.53
C SER A 200 3.38 -0.42 1.32
N PRO A 201 4.61 0.11 1.48
CA PRO A 201 5.87 -0.45 0.98
C PRO A 201 6.43 -1.59 1.86
N ALA A 202 7.33 -2.38 1.29
CA ALA A 202 8.26 -3.24 2.02
C ALA A 202 9.61 -2.52 2.24
N GLU A 203 10.31 -2.88 3.32
CA GLU A 203 11.63 -2.33 3.64
C GLU A 203 12.73 -3.19 2.98
N ALA A 204 13.40 -2.65 1.96
CA ALA A 204 14.53 -3.32 1.29
C ALA A 204 15.85 -2.83 1.88
N HIS A 205 16.51 -3.69 2.65
CA HIS A 205 17.79 -3.40 3.31
C HIS A 205 18.93 -3.74 2.35
N VAL A 206 19.79 -2.77 2.05
CA VAL A 206 20.86 -2.96 1.05
C VAL A 206 22.07 -3.61 1.69
N LEU A 207 22.67 -4.58 0.99
CA LEU A 207 23.90 -5.24 1.39
C LEU A 207 24.97 -5.12 0.29
N VAL A 208 26.20 -4.86 0.70
CA VAL A 208 27.37 -4.92 -0.19
C VAL A 208 28.33 -5.94 0.39
N ASN A 209 28.69 -6.95 -0.42
CA ASN A 209 29.47 -8.11 0.02
C ASN A 209 28.88 -8.83 1.26
N GLY A 210 27.55 -8.84 1.38
CA GLY A 210 26.83 -9.42 2.52
C GLY A 210 26.83 -8.59 3.79
N ILE A 211 27.39 -7.37 3.76
CA ILE A 211 27.41 -6.44 4.89
C ILE A 211 26.31 -5.39 4.69
N PRO A 212 25.45 -5.12 5.69
CA PRO A 212 24.46 -4.06 5.61
C PRO A 212 25.12 -2.71 5.30
N VAL A 213 24.59 -2.01 4.30
CA VAL A 213 24.98 -0.64 4.00
C VAL A 213 24.39 0.28 5.07
N THR A 214 25.16 1.26 5.52
CA THR A 214 24.74 2.18 6.58
C THR A 214 24.99 3.63 6.19
N VAL A 215 24.16 4.52 6.74
CA VAL A 215 24.30 5.98 6.71
C VAL A 215 24.25 6.46 8.15
N ASN A 216 25.29 7.16 8.61
CA ASN A 216 25.41 7.60 10.00
C ASN A 216 25.23 6.46 11.02
N GLY A 217 25.70 5.25 10.68
CA GLY A 217 25.58 4.04 11.50
C GLY A 217 24.20 3.38 11.51
N VAL A 218 23.24 3.89 10.75
CA VAL A 218 21.88 3.33 10.61
C VAL A 218 21.78 2.55 9.29
N PRO A 219 21.17 1.35 9.28
CA PRO A 219 20.95 0.60 8.03
C PRO A 219 20.23 1.42 6.97
N LEU A 220 20.79 1.44 5.76
CA LEU A 220 20.19 2.06 4.59
C LEU A 220 19.01 1.19 4.12
N VAL A 221 17.82 1.78 4.15
CA VAL A 221 16.57 1.12 3.77
C VAL A 221 15.96 1.83 2.58
N PHE A 222 15.66 1.07 1.53
CA PHE A 222 14.94 1.54 0.37
C PHE A 222 13.47 1.12 0.47
N PRO A 223 12.51 2.05 0.37
CA PRO A 223 11.10 1.68 0.24
C PRO A 223 10.88 0.95 -1.09
N LEU A 224 10.45 -0.30 -1.01
CA LEU A 224 9.96 -1.06 -2.15
C LEU A 224 8.43 -0.98 -2.16
N HIS A 225 7.89 -0.05 -2.92
CA HIS A 225 6.46 -0.01 -3.18
C HIS A 225 6.09 -1.10 -4.17
N HIS A 226 4.96 -1.76 -3.97
CA HIS A 226 4.41 -2.71 -4.93
C HIS A 226 2.89 -2.71 -4.92
N VAL A 227 2.32 -3.07 -6.07
CA VAL A 227 0.89 -3.28 -6.28
C VAL A 227 0.67 -4.41 -7.27
N HIS A 228 -0.51 -5.01 -7.22
CA HIS A 228 -0.91 -5.98 -8.23
C HIS A 228 -1.03 -5.29 -9.60
N SER A 229 -0.64 -5.97 -10.67
CA SER A 229 -0.88 -5.46 -12.02
C SER A 229 -2.28 -5.83 -12.53
N LEU A 230 -2.68 -5.25 -13.66
CA LEU A 230 -3.81 -5.74 -14.42
C LEU A 230 -3.60 -7.22 -14.78
N VAL A 231 -4.68 -7.98 -14.65
CA VAL A 231 -4.79 -9.36 -15.12
C VAL A 231 -6.14 -9.53 -15.78
N LEU A 232 -6.21 -10.32 -16.85
CA LEU A 232 -7.44 -10.60 -17.59
C LEU A 232 -7.99 -12.01 -17.30
N GLU A 233 -7.25 -12.81 -16.53
CA GLU A 233 -7.59 -14.17 -16.18
C GLU A 233 -8.22 -14.23 -14.79
N THR A 234 -9.24 -15.07 -14.62
CA THR A 234 -9.83 -15.35 -13.32
C THR A 234 -8.89 -16.20 -12.48
N ARG A 235 -8.78 -15.88 -11.19
CA ARG A 235 -7.94 -16.58 -10.23
C ARG A 235 -8.72 -16.86 -8.94
N PRO A 236 -8.36 -17.91 -8.18
CA PRO A 236 -8.90 -18.08 -6.83
C PRO A 236 -8.66 -16.85 -5.97
N ARG A 237 -9.57 -16.54 -5.03
CA ARG A 237 -9.43 -15.40 -4.11
C ARG A 237 -8.06 -15.34 -3.42
N GLU A 238 -7.54 -16.50 -3.04
CA GLU A 238 -6.27 -16.67 -2.30
C GLU A 238 -5.24 -17.39 -3.16
N TYR A 239 -5.18 -17.06 -4.45
CA TYR A 239 -4.34 -17.75 -5.44
C TYR A 239 -2.85 -17.84 -5.04
N TRP A 240 -2.31 -16.86 -4.33
CA TRP A 240 -0.92 -16.87 -3.89
C TRP A 240 -0.65 -17.94 -2.82
N LEU A 241 -1.65 -18.33 -2.02
CA LEU A 241 -1.52 -19.42 -1.04
C LEU A 241 -1.39 -20.79 -1.71
N VAL A 242 -1.83 -20.91 -2.96
CA VAL A 242 -1.69 -22.13 -3.77
C VAL A 242 -0.56 -22.02 -4.80
N GLY A 243 0.36 -21.07 -4.60
CA GLY A 243 1.58 -20.93 -5.40
C GLY A 243 1.38 -20.29 -6.78
N ILE A 244 0.20 -19.74 -7.08
CA ILE A 244 0.02 -18.97 -8.31
C ILE A 244 0.69 -17.61 -8.10
N ALA A 245 1.59 -17.25 -9.01
CA ALA A 245 2.34 -16.01 -8.92
C ALA A 245 1.45 -14.78 -9.11
N ALA A 246 1.63 -13.79 -8.24
CA ALA A 246 1.05 -12.47 -8.39
C ALA A 246 1.85 -11.70 -9.42
N LYS A 247 1.20 -11.22 -10.48
CA LYS A 247 1.81 -10.20 -11.34
C LYS A 247 1.78 -8.87 -10.60
N VAL A 248 2.93 -8.25 -10.46
CA VAL A 248 3.10 -7.01 -9.70
C VAL A 248 3.83 -5.96 -10.51
N ARG A 249 3.56 -4.71 -10.15
CA ARG A 249 4.39 -3.56 -10.49
C ARG A 249 4.97 -3.03 -9.19
N ALA A 250 6.22 -2.62 -9.22
CA ALA A 250 6.92 -2.15 -8.05
C ALA A 250 7.77 -0.91 -8.36
N ALA A 251 8.14 -0.17 -7.33
CA ALA A 251 9.09 0.92 -7.41
C ALA A 251 9.98 0.88 -6.18
N LEU A 252 11.29 0.85 -6.41
CA LEU A 252 12.30 1.01 -5.38
C LEU A 252 12.71 2.47 -5.34
N LEU A 253 12.43 3.13 -4.22
CA LEU A 253 12.74 4.55 -4.03
C LEU A 253 14.12 4.67 -3.40
N LEU A 254 14.97 5.50 -4.00
CA LEU A 254 16.28 5.77 -3.46
C LEU A 254 16.20 7.00 -2.54
N PRO A 255 16.53 6.85 -1.25
CA PRO A 255 16.59 7.96 -0.31
C PRO A 255 17.67 8.97 -0.74
N GLY A 256 17.48 10.25 -0.43
CA GLY A 256 18.47 11.30 -0.72
C GLY A 256 19.78 11.11 0.02
N GLU A 257 19.75 10.31 1.08
CA GLU A 257 20.83 9.91 1.96
C GLU A 257 21.84 8.95 1.31
N VAL A 258 21.62 8.48 0.08
CA VAL A 258 22.57 7.61 -0.64
C VAL A 258 23.96 8.26 -0.76
N ASP A 259 24.03 9.59 -0.88
CA ASP A 259 25.30 10.31 -0.95
C ASP A 259 26.04 10.40 0.39
N GLU A 260 25.40 9.97 1.48
CA GLU A 260 25.91 9.97 2.86
C GLU A 260 26.31 8.57 3.35
N ILE A 261 26.38 7.57 2.47
CA ILE A 261 26.78 6.20 2.84
C ILE A 261 28.16 6.18 3.50
N ASP A 262 28.26 5.52 4.66
CA ASP A 262 29.43 5.52 5.53
C ASP A 262 30.65 4.84 4.88
N ASP A 263 30.43 3.74 4.17
CA ASP A 263 31.47 2.96 3.53
C ASP A 263 31.65 3.35 2.05
N ALA A 264 32.85 3.79 1.68
CA ALA A 264 33.14 4.27 0.33
C ALA A 264 32.99 3.18 -0.74
N GLN A 265 33.24 1.90 -0.41
CA GLN A 265 33.05 0.80 -1.35
C GLN A 265 31.56 0.55 -1.59
N ALA A 266 30.75 0.58 -0.52
CA ALA A 266 29.30 0.48 -0.60
C ALA A 266 28.69 1.65 -1.37
N LEU A 267 29.13 2.88 -1.10
CA LEU A 267 28.71 4.06 -1.86
C LEU A 267 28.98 3.89 -3.35
N ASN A 268 30.19 3.46 -3.71
CA ASN A 268 30.56 3.23 -5.10
C ASN A 268 29.72 2.11 -5.74
N ALA A 269 29.45 1.01 -5.03
CA ALA A 269 28.63 -0.08 -5.54
C ALA A 269 27.17 0.36 -5.76
N VAL A 270 26.58 1.09 -4.82
CA VAL A 270 25.21 1.61 -4.91
C VAL A 270 25.10 2.63 -6.05
N ARG A 271 26.00 3.63 -6.11
CA ARG A 271 26.03 4.59 -7.24
C ARG A 271 26.29 3.90 -8.58
N ALA A 272 27.18 2.91 -8.60
CA ALA A 272 27.44 2.15 -9.80
C ALA A 272 26.23 1.34 -10.22
N LEU A 273 25.34 0.91 -9.32
CA LEU A 273 24.12 0.16 -9.67
C LEU A 273 22.98 1.07 -10.14
N PHE A 274 22.78 2.23 -9.51
CA PHE A 274 21.62 3.08 -9.76
C PHE A 274 21.91 4.31 -10.64
N GLU A 275 23.18 4.66 -10.84
CA GLU A 275 23.61 5.89 -11.51
C GLU A 275 22.99 7.13 -10.85
N ASP A 276 22.18 7.88 -11.58
CA ASP A 276 21.47 9.09 -11.17
C ASP A 276 19.97 8.84 -10.90
N ARG A 277 19.53 7.58 -10.94
CA ARG A 277 18.13 7.22 -10.68
C ARG A 277 17.79 7.51 -9.21
N VAL A 278 16.66 8.17 -9.00
CA VAL A 278 16.03 8.33 -7.67
C VAL A 278 14.88 7.35 -7.45
N VAL A 279 14.43 6.70 -8.53
CA VAL A 279 13.42 5.64 -8.51
C VAL A 279 13.76 4.59 -9.57
N VAL A 280 13.57 3.32 -9.23
CA VAL A 280 13.64 2.20 -10.18
C VAL A 280 12.29 1.52 -10.22
N ASN A 281 11.60 1.64 -11.35
CA ASN A 281 10.30 1.01 -11.54
C ASN A 281 10.50 -0.39 -12.10
N PHE A 282 9.79 -1.35 -11.53
CA PHE A 282 9.87 -2.76 -11.88
C PHE A 282 8.50 -3.32 -12.28
N GLN A 283 8.54 -4.40 -13.03
CA GLN A 283 7.42 -5.31 -13.26
C GLN A 283 7.88 -6.75 -13.13
N GLY A 284 6.99 -7.64 -12.75
CA GLY A 284 7.33 -9.06 -12.66
C GLY A 284 6.34 -9.86 -11.84
N THR A 285 6.85 -10.88 -11.17
CA THR A 285 6.04 -11.83 -10.43
C THR A 285 6.53 -12.04 -9.01
N VAL A 286 5.58 -12.27 -8.10
CA VAL A 286 5.87 -12.58 -6.70
C VAL A 286 5.07 -13.77 -6.22
N THR A 287 5.71 -14.65 -5.46
CA THR A 287 5.12 -15.71 -4.65
C THR A 287 5.74 -15.66 -3.25
N PRO A 288 5.22 -16.43 -2.27
CA PRO A 288 5.94 -16.64 -1.01
C PRO A 288 7.33 -17.27 -1.16
N ALA A 289 7.67 -17.83 -2.33
CA ALA A 289 8.92 -18.52 -2.59
C ALA A 289 9.90 -17.73 -3.48
N THR A 290 9.42 -16.76 -4.26
CA THR A 290 10.24 -15.99 -5.20
C THR A 290 9.71 -14.58 -5.40
N LEU A 291 10.61 -13.65 -5.62
CA LEU A 291 10.33 -12.32 -6.16
C LEU A 291 11.25 -12.15 -7.37
N ASP A 292 10.65 -12.01 -8.53
CA ASP A 292 11.35 -11.97 -9.82
C ASP A 292 10.86 -10.72 -10.56
N LEU A 293 11.63 -9.65 -10.50
CA LEU A 293 11.28 -8.35 -11.08
C LEU A 293 12.34 -7.87 -12.06
N VAL A 294 11.90 -7.17 -13.10
CA VAL A 294 12.77 -6.53 -14.09
C VAL A 294 12.41 -5.06 -14.20
N GLU A 295 13.41 -4.20 -14.24
CA GLU A 295 13.25 -2.76 -14.41
C GLU A 295 12.47 -2.48 -15.71
N MET A 296 11.45 -1.63 -15.60
CA MET A 296 10.65 -1.20 -16.74
C MET A 296 11.48 -0.30 -17.65
N THR A 297 11.34 -0.52 -18.95
CA THR A 297 12.12 0.11 -20.00
C THR A 297 11.22 0.91 -20.95
N TRP A 298 11.83 1.66 -21.85
CA TRP A 298 11.11 2.33 -22.94
C TRP A 298 10.50 1.35 -23.97
N GLN A 299 10.89 0.07 -23.96
CA GLN A 299 10.28 -0.96 -24.82
C GLN A 299 8.98 -1.53 -24.25
N ASP A 300 8.76 -1.41 -22.94
CA ASP A 300 7.56 -1.95 -22.31
C ASP A 300 6.31 -1.22 -22.82
N PRO A 301 5.37 -1.95 -23.48
CA PRO A 301 4.26 -1.35 -24.17
C PRO A 301 3.31 -0.66 -23.20
N ALA A 302 3.10 0.63 -23.43
CA ALA A 302 2.01 1.50 -22.96
C ALA A 302 1.83 1.72 -21.44
N VAL A 303 1.69 3.00 -21.08
CA VAL A 303 1.01 3.58 -19.92
C VAL A 303 1.14 2.84 -18.57
N GLY A 304 2.16 3.20 -17.78
CA GLY A 304 2.27 2.69 -16.41
C GLY A 304 3.20 3.53 -15.57
N VAL A 305 4.24 4.07 -16.20
CA VAL A 305 5.09 5.07 -15.59
C VAL A 305 5.40 6.13 -16.63
N VAL A 306 5.55 7.39 -16.20
CA VAL A 306 5.89 8.51 -17.07
C VAL A 306 7.15 8.16 -17.89
N PRO A 307 7.10 8.25 -19.24
CA PRO A 307 8.29 8.12 -20.08
C PRO A 307 9.34 9.18 -19.72
N GLY A 308 10.60 8.79 -19.54
CA GLY A 308 11.70 9.67 -19.13
C GLY A 308 12.56 9.04 -18.05
N ASN A 309 12.91 9.81 -17.01
CA ASN A 309 13.79 9.40 -15.90
C ASN A 309 13.28 8.19 -15.08
N GLU A 310 12.08 7.69 -15.37
CA GLU A 310 11.45 6.59 -14.66
C GLU A 310 11.39 5.28 -15.47
N LYS A 311 11.90 5.29 -16.72
CA LYS A 311 12.07 4.10 -17.57
C LYS A 311 13.51 3.97 -18.02
N ALA A 312 14.09 2.78 -17.90
CA ALA A 312 15.46 2.53 -18.31
C ALA A 312 15.63 2.27 -19.81
N ASP A 313 16.88 2.37 -20.25
CA ASP A 313 17.34 1.69 -21.46
C ASP A 313 17.33 0.16 -21.23
N PRO A 314 16.70 -0.65 -22.11
CA PRO A 314 16.71 -2.11 -22.01
C PRO A 314 18.10 -2.72 -21.90
N THR A 315 19.12 -2.07 -22.46
CA THR A 315 20.51 -2.52 -22.39
C THR A 315 21.19 -2.22 -21.05
N ASN A 316 20.49 -1.54 -20.13
CA ASN A 316 20.98 -1.13 -18.81
C ASN A 316 19.93 -1.39 -17.70
N ALA A 317 18.99 -2.31 -17.93
CA ALA A 317 17.94 -2.63 -16.97
C ALA A 317 18.48 -3.38 -15.74
N ILE A 318 17.92 -3.07 -14.58
CA ILE A 318 18.16 -3.77 -13.32
C ILE A 318 17.21 -4.96 -13.20
N VAL A 319 17.74 -6.12 -12.83
CA VAL A 319 16.97 -7.31 -12.45
C VAL A 319 16.99 -7.44 -10.93
N PHE A 320 15.86 -7.75 -10.32
CA PHE A 320 15.73 -8.04 -8.90
C PHE A 320 15.18 -9.45 -8.70
N GLU A 321 16.01 -10.34 -8.18
CA GLU A 321 15.63 -11.70 -7.83
C GLU A 321 15.83 -11.91 -6.33
N ALA A 322 14.82 -12.45 -5.64
CA ALA A 322 14.89 -12.79 -4.22
C ALA A 322 14.10 -14.06 -3.87
N SER A 323 14.49 -14.73 -2.79
CA SER A 323 13.87 -15.96 -2.28
C SER A 323 13.90 -16.01 -0.75
N PRO A 324 13.09 -16.87 -0.09
CA PRO A 324 13.05 -16.95 1.37
C PRO A 324 14.39 -17.29 2.02
N PHE A 325 14.61 -16.72 3.21
CA PHE A 325 15.77 -16.96 4.07
C PHE A 325 15.39 -17.06 5.54
#